data_AF-A0A813XN85-F1
#
_entry.id   AF-A0A813XN85-F1
#
_cell.length_a   1.000
_cell.length_b   1.000
_cell.length_c   1.000
_cell.angle_alpha   90.00
_cell.angle_beta   90.00
_cell.angle_gamma   90.00
#
_symmetry.space_group_name_H-M   'P 1'
#
loop_
_entity.id
_entity.type
_entity.pdbx_description
1 polymer ?
#
loop_
_entity_poly.entity_id
_entity_poly.type
_entity_poly.pdbx_seq_one_letter_code
_entity_poly.pdbx_strand_id
1 'polypeptide(L)' 'MTLTDIASQDGSYVPFILEYDEKDIEKTSNYSIRVRIVADGKTRFITSSNIPVLTKGYGDMVDIKVEKIDLM' A
#
# COMPACT_ATOMS: atom_id res chain seq x y z
N MET A 1 7.57 -16.36 -4.72
CA MET A 1 7.97 -15.97 -6.09
C MET A 1 6.98 -14.89 -6.49
N THR A 2 7.44 -13.63 -6.51
CA THR A 2 6.59 -12.51 -6.10
C THR A 2 6.86 -11.27 -6.95
N LEU A 3 5.79 -10.64 -7.44
CA LEU A 3 5.74 -9.22 -7.84
C LEU A 3 4.33 -8.70 -7.50
N THR A 4 4.24 -7.53 -6.87
CA THR A 4 2.97 -6.83 -6.59
C THR A 4 3.19 -5.33 -6.76
N ASP A 5 2.33 -4.69 -7.54
CA ASP A 5 2.58 -3.42 -8.21
C ASP A 5 1.81 -2.23 -7.56
N ILE A 6 2.42 -1.05 -7.44
CA ILE A 6 1.78 0.22 -6.99
C ILE A 6 1.48 1.08 -8.21
N ALA A 7 0.21 1.36 -8.54
CA ALA A 7 -0.14 2.13 -9.73
C ALA A 7 -0.15 3.66 -9.51
N SER A 8 0.49 4.43 -10.39
CA SER A 8 0.29 5.88 -10.60
C SER A 8 -0.65 6.19 -11.77
N GLN A 9 -1.19 7.41 -11.80
CA GLN A 9 -2.24 7.88 -12.74
C GLN A 9 -1.88 7.86 -14.23
N ASP A 10 -0.61 7.65 -14.58
CA ASP A 10 -0.07 7.49 -15.94
C ASP A 10 -0.01 6.03 -16.41
N GLY A 11 -0.41 5.06 -15.56
CA GLY A 11 -0.26 3.63 -15.81
C GLY A 11 1.10 3.06 -15.42
N SER A 12 1.97 3.85 -14.77
CA SER A 12 3.23 3.34 -14.22
C SER A 12 2.96 2.56 -12.94
N TYR A 13 3.61 1.40 -12.81
CA TYR A 13 3.53 0.54 -11.64
C TYR A 13 4.88 0.50 -10.93
N VAL A 14 4.89 0.68 -9.62
CA VAL A 14 6.07 0.56 -8.76
C VAL A 14 5.93 -0.71 -7.93
N PRO A 15 6.62 -1.81 -8.28
CA PRO A 15 6.54 -3.02 -7.49
C PRO A 15 7.09 -2.78 -6.08
N PHE A 16 6.47 -3.39 -5.08
CA PHE A 16 6.94 -3.36 -3.69
C PHE A 16 6.72 -4.70 -3.00
N ILE A 17 7.56 -4.97 -2.01
CA ILE A 17 7.41 -6.10 -1.09
C ILE A 17 7.53 -5.52 0.32
N LEU A 18 6.54 -5.82 1.17
CA LEU A 18 6.59 -5.51 2.59
C LEU A 18 6.71 -6.84 3.35
N GLU A 19 7.93 -7.14 3.80
CA GLU A 19 8.17 -8.33 4.61
C GLU A 19 7.59 -8.16 6.02
N TYR A 20 7.02 -9.25 6.55
CA TYR A 20 6.47 -9.34 7.89
C TYR A 20 6.68 -10.77 8.43
N ASP A 21 6.75 -10.94 9.76
CA ASP A 21 6.71 -12.26 10.38
C ASP A 21 5.25 -12.67 10.62
N GLU A 22 4.84 -13.81 10.07
CA GLU A 22 3.48 -14.35 10.26
C GLU A 22 3.17 -14.60 11.75
N LYS A 23 4.17 -14.81 12.59
CA LYS A 23 4.00 -15.01 14.04
C LYS A 23 3.50 -13.76 14.76
N ASP A 24 3.73 -12.58 14.18
CA ASP A 24 3.26 -11.31 14.72
C ASP A 24 1.81 -10.98 14.28
N ILE A 25 1.21 -11.83 13.44
CA ILE A 25 -0.15 -11.63 12.91
C ILE A 25 -1.19 -12.35 13.75
N GLU A 26 -1.98 -11.58 14.49
CA GLU A 26 -3.15 -12.05 15.21
C GLU A 26 -4.35 -12.19 14.27
N LYS A 27 -4.85 -13.41 14.10
CA LYS A 27 -5.98 -13.71 13.18
C LYS A 27 -7.26 -12.93 13.48
N THR A 28 -7.44 -12.45 14.71
CA THR A 28 -8.62 -11.68 15.12
C THR A 28 -8.48 -10.19 14.87
N SER A 29 -7.27 -9.67 14.67
CA SER A 29 -6.96 -8.26 14.48
C SER A 29 -7.19 -7.83 13.02
N ASN A 30 -7.22 -6.52 12.79
CA ASN A 30 -7.35 -5.93 11.45
C ASN A 30 -6.03 -5.27 11.06
N TYR A 31 -5.53 -5.59 9.87
CA TYR A 31 -4.30 -5.03 9.34
C TYR A 31 -4.60 -4.21 8.10
N SER A 32 -3.91 -3.09 7.94
CA SER A 32 -4.08 -2.23 6.77
C SER A 32 -2.79 -1.54 6.37
N ILE A 33 -2.62 -1.31 5.08
CA ILE A 33 -1.50 -0.58 4.49
C ILE A 33 -1.96 0.85 4.15
N ARG A 34 -1.05 1.81 4.37
CA ARG A 34 -1.07 3.13 3.73
C ARG A 34 0.24 3.36 3.02
N VAL A 35 0.16 4.04 1.89
CA VAL A 35 1.34 4.41 1.10
C VAL A 35 1.39 5.93 0.95
N ARG A 36 2.59 6.47 1.05
CA ARG A 36 2.93 7.86 0.73
C ARG A 36 4.18 7.87 -0.12
N ILE A 37 4.13 8.54 -1.27
CA ILE A 37 5.29 8.77 -2.14
C ILE A 37 5.80 10.19 -1.89
N VAL A 38 7.10 10.30 -1.58
CA VAL A 38 7.77 11.55 -1.24
C VAL A 38 8.80 11.89 -2.33
N ALA A 39 8.77 13.13 -2.80
CA ALA A 39 9.78 13.69 -3.68
C ALA A 39 10.15 15.10 -3.19
N ASP A 40 11.44 15.40 -3.13
CA ASP A 40 11.98 16.67 -2.61
C ASP A 40 11.50 16.99 -1.17
N GLY A 41 11.41 15.97 -0.33
CA GLY A 41 10.93 16.10 1.05
C GLY A 41 9.42 16.36 1.19
N LYS A 42 8.68 16.49 0.09
CA LYS A 42 7.23 16.73 0.08
C LYS A 42 6.48 15.48 -0.35
N THR A 43 5.38 15.15 0.31
CA THR A 43 4.50 14.10 -0.22
C THR A 43 3.81 14.59 -1.47
N ARG A 44 3.92 13.77 -2.51
CA ARG A 44 3.31 14.01 -3.81
C ARG A 44 2.12 13.09 -4.04
N PHE A 45 2.13 11.89 -3.47
CA PHE A 45 1.04 10.94 -3.61
C PHE A 45 0.74 10.24 -2.29
N ILE A 46 -0.53 9.94 -2.02
CA ILE A 46 -0.97 9.23 -0.82
C ILE A 46 -2.20 8.36 -1.12
N THR A 47 -2.36 7.27 -0.38
CA THR A 47 -3.63 6.52 -0.34
C THR A 47 -4.71 7.34 0.37
N SER A 48 -5.91 7.45 -0.22
CA SER A 48 -7.05 8.17 0.37
C SER A 48 -7.69 7.46 1.58
N SER A 49 -7.47 6.15 1.72
CA SER A 49 -8.02 5.34 2.81
C SER A 49 -7.05 4.23 3.25
N ASN A 50 -7.38 3.58 4.38
CA ASN A 50 -6.69 2.36 4.83
C ASN A 50 -7.03 1.21 3.87
N ILE A 51 -6.02 0.50 3.36
CA ILE A 51 -6.20 -0.65 2.48
C ILE A 51 -6.09 -1.92 3.32
N PRO A 52 -7.17 -2.68 3.53
CA PRO A 52 -7.15 -3.85 4.40
C PRO A 52 -6.41 -5.04 3.79
N VAL A 53 -5.66 -5.78 4.62
CA VAL A 53 -4.80 -6.91 4.22
C VAL A 53 -4.78 -8.03 5.29
N LEU A 54 -4.25 -9.20 4.91
CA LEU A 54 -3.88 -10.37 5.74
C LEU A 54 -5.01 -11.15 6.44
N THR A 55 -5.99 -10.46 6.98
CA THR A 55 -6.99 -11.04 7.90
C THR A 55 -8.40 -10.80 7.38
N LYS A 56 -9.43 -11.39 8.00
CA LYS A 56 -10.85 -11.12 7.67
C LYS A 56 -11.23 -11.34 6.19
N GLY A 57 -10.54 -12.27 5.51
CA GLY A 57 -10.77 -12.58 4.10
C GLY A 57 -9.95 -11.73 3.13
N TYR A 58 -9.09 -10.83 3.61
CA TYR A 58 -8.11 -10.13 2.80
C TYR A 58 -6.84 -10.95 2.62
N GLY A 59 -6.21 -10.85 1.45
CA GLY A 59 -4.96 -11.53 1.12
C GLY A 59 -3.72 -10.73 1.51
N ASP A 60 -2.57 -11.28 1.17
CA ASP A 60 -1.23 -10.68 1.29
C ASP A 60 -0.79 -9.91 0.02
N MET A 61 -1.54 -10.03 -1.07
CA MET A 61 -1.35 -9.31 -2.32
C MET A 61 -2.43 -8.25 -2.53
N VAL A 62 -2.03 -7.01 -2.84
CA VAL A 62 -2.97 -5.92 -3.11
C VAL A 62 -2.39 -4.89 -4.09
N ASP A 63 -3.20 -4.48 -5.06
CA ASP A 63 -2.91 -3.34 -5.93
C ASP A 63 -3.25 -2.05 -5.19
N ILE A 64 -2.27 -1.16 -5.05
CA ILE A 64 -2.43 0.10 -4.32
C ILE A 64 -2.51 1.26 -5.30
N LYS A 65 -3.67 1.94 -5.30
CA LYS A 65 -3.85 3.21 -5.99
C LYS A 65 -3.48 4.36 -5.06
N VAL A 66 -2.63 5.25 -5.53
CA VAL A 66 -2.29 6.50 -4.84
C VAL A 66 -2.86 7.71 -5.58
N GLU A 67 -3.25 8.72 -4.83
CA GLU A 67 -3.80 9.96 -5.32
C GLU A 67 -2.75 11.07 -5.17
N LYS A 68 -2.64 11.92 -6.19
CA LYS A 68 -1.74 13.08 -6.13
C LYS A 68 -2.27 14.05 -5.07
N ILE A 69 -1.38 14.56 -4.23
CA ILE A 69 -1.69 15.69 -3.36
C ILE A 69 -1.53 16.96 -4.19
N ASP A 70 -2.64 17.66 -4.41
CA ASP A 70 -2.61 19.03 -4.89
C ASP A 70 -2.33 19.96 -3.70
N LEU A 71 -1.09 20.43 -3.62
CA LEU A 71 -0.74 21.53 -2.73
C LEU A 71 -1.33 22.79 -3.34
N MET A 72 -2.38 23.32 -2.71
CA MET A 72 -2.88 24.69 -2.96
C MET A 72 -1.82 25.73 -2.64
#